data_AF-A0A158Q9C4-F1
#
_entry.id   AF-A0A158Q9C4-F1
#
_cell.length_a   1.000
_cell.length_b   1.000
_cell.length_c   1.000
_cell.angle_alpha   90.00
_cell.angle_beta   90.00
_cell.angle_gamma   90.00
#
_symmetry.space_group_name_H-M   'P 1'
#
loop_
_entity.id
_entity.type
_entity.pdbx_description
1 polymer ?
#
loop_
_entity_poly.entity_id
_entity_poly.type
_entity_poly.pdbx_seq_one_letter_code
_entity_poly.pdbx_strand_id
1 'polypeptide(L)'
;LNIHKFSSEYRVWRRRGKKFVQLNSNQFFKTSLLIWLKCKSVRDEIAQEERADLTRQLDNVYSCLKTELKRSGCNHIGFYEFCLHPTDFARTVENIFYVSFLVKEARVRIVRPDSGLPQLG
;
A
#
# COMPACT_ATOMS: atom_id res chain seq x y z
N LEU A 1 -41.93 8.88 -30.42
CA LEU A 1 -40.99 7.82 -30.86
C LEU A 1 -40.65 8.09 -32.31
N ASN A 2 -39.42 8.47 -32.63
CA ASN A 2 -39.01 8.74 -34.00
C ASN A 2 -37.95 7.69 -34.36
N ILE A 3 -38.33 6.72 -35.19
CA ILE A 3 -37.49 5.57 -35.58
C ILE A 3 -37.05 5.83 -37.02
N HIS A 4 -35.87 6.42 -37.20
CA HIS A 4 -35.24 6.54 -38.52
C HIS A 4 -34.21 5.43 -38.73
N LYS A 5 -34.34 4.78 -39.89
CA LYS A 5 -33.52 3.78 -40.59
C LYS A 5 -32.41 3.05 -39.81
N PHE A 6 -32.66 1.76 -39.69
CA PHE A 6 -31.81 0.68 -39.18
C PHE A 6 -30.72 0.32 -40.21
N SER A 7 -29.47 0.67 -39.91
CA SER A 7 -28.29 0.07 -40.55
C SER A 7 -27.93 -1.19 -39.74
N SER A 8 -27.67 -2.30 -40.42
CA SER A 8 -27.87 -3.68 -39.95
C SER A 8 -26.87 -4.25 -38.95
N GLU A 9 -26.04 -3.45 -38.27
CA GLU A 9 -24.96 -4.02 -37.46
C GLU A 9 -24.94 -3.64 -35.98
N TYR A 10 -25.81 -2.74 -35.51
CA TYR A 10 -25.86 -2.40 -34.09
C TYR A 10 -27.14 -1.64 -33.74
N ARG A 11 -27.67 -1.91 -32.54
CA ARG A 11 -28.88 -1.28 -32.03
C ARG A 11 -28.50 -0.14 -31.09
N VAL A 12 -28.64 1.10 -31.55
CA VAL A 12 -28.36 2.29 -30.73
C VAL A 12 -29.67 2.89 -30.24
N TRP A 13 -29.78 3.06 -28.94
CA TRP A 13 -30.92 3.70 -28.27
C TRP A 13 -30.46 5.00 -27.61
N ARG A 14 -31.30 6.03 -27.56
CA ARG A 14 -31.02 7.25 -26.79
C ARG A 14 -32.03 7.41 -25.67
N ARG A 15 -31.58 7.63 -24.43
CA ARG A 15 -32.43 7.96 -23.28
C ARG A 15 -31.83 9.13 -22.51
N ARG A 16 -32.61 10.21 -22.30
CA ARG A 16 -32.17 11.46 -21.66
C ARG A 16 -30.84 12.00 -22.21
N GLY A 17 -30.71 12.07 -23.54
CA GLY A 17 -29.51 12.58 -24.21
C GLY A 17 -28.30 11.62 -24.25
N LYS A 18 -28.27 10.56 -23.45
CA LYS A 18 -27.20 9.56 -23.45
C LYS A 18 -27.45 8.47 -24.51
N LYS A 19 -26.43 8.15 -25.31
CA LYS A 19 -26.43 7.06 -26.29
C LYS A 19 -26.11 5.74 -25.60
N PHE A 20 -26.89 4.71 -25.89
CA PHE A 20 -26.70 3.33 -25.45
C PHE A 20 -26.58 2.46 -26.69
N VAL A 21 -25.54 1.62 -26.75
CA VAL A 21 -25.29 0.71 -27.86
C VAL A 21 -25.47 -0.71 -27.36
N GLN A 22 -26.29 -1.51 -28.03
CA GLN A 22 -26.41 -2.93 -27.75
C GLN A 22 -25.15 -3.64 -28.23
N LEU A 23 -24.40 -4.22 -27.30
CA LEU A 23 -23.18 -4.97 -27.59
C LEU A 23 -23.56 -6.40 -28.02
N ASN A 24 -22.90 -6.91 -29.05
CA ASN A 24 -22.95 -8.34 -29.36
C ASN A 24 -22.06 -9.13 -28.39
N SER A 25 -22.17 -10.46 -28.36
CA SER A 25 -21.42 -11.31 -27.42
C SER A 25 -19.91 -11.06 -27.48
N ASN A 26 -19.32 -10.98 -28.67
CA ASN A 26 -17.88 -10.75 -28.84
C ASN A 26 -17.46 -9.35 -28.32
N GLN A 27 -18.26 -8.32 -28.59
CA GLN A 27 -18.04 -6.97 -28.08
C GLN A 27 -18.22 -6.89 -26.56
N PHE A 28 -19.14 -7.67 -25.98
CA PHE A 28 -19.33 -7.79 -24.54
C PHE A 28 -18.13 -8.45 -23.86
N PHE A 29 -17.61 -9.54 -24.42
CA PHE A 29 -16.39 -10.18 -23.90
C PHE A 29 -15.17 -9.26 -24.00
N LYS A 30 -14.97 -8.59 -25.15
CA LYS A 30 -13.87 -7.64 -25.34
C LYS A 30 -13.95 -6.47 -24.36
N THR A 31 -15.12 -5.86 -24.20
CA THR A 31 -15.29 -4.75 -23.25
C THR A 31 -15.09 -5.19 -21.81
N SER A 32 -15.61 -6.37 -21.42
CA SER A 32 -15.40 -6.93 -20.08
C SER A 32 -13.93 -7.24 -19.80
N LEU A 33 -13.21 -7.83 -20.76
CA LEU A 33 -11.78 -8.10 -20.63
C LEU A 33 -10.96 -6.81 -20.53
N LEU A 34 -11.27 -5.79 -21.33
CA LEU A 34 -10.60 -4.49 -21.27
C LEU A 34 -10.84 -3.78 -19.92
N ILE A 35 -12.06 -3.83 -19.38
CA ILE A 35 -12.36 -3.28 -18.06
C ILE A 35 -11.56 -4.02 -16.99
N TRP A 36 -11.54 -5.35 -17.03
CA TRP A 36 -10.78 -6.15 -16.07
C TRP A 36 -9.28 -5.86 -16.14
N LEU A 37 -8.70 -5.81 -17.34
CA LEU A 37 -7.27 -5.48 -17.54
C LEU A 37 -6.95 -4.09 -17.00
N LYS A 38 -7.82 -3.11 -17.26
CA LYS A 38 -7.64 -1.75 -16.74
C LYS A 38 -7.71 -1.71 -15.22
N CYS A 39 -8.70 -2.37 -14.61
CA CYS A 39 -8.81 -2.48 -13.16
C CYS A 39 -7.63 -3.23 -12.53
N LYS A 40 -7.08 -4.23 -13.22
CA LYS A 40 -5.87 -4.93 -12.79
C LYS A 40 -4.66 -3.99 -12.81
N SER A 41 -4.42 -3.25 -13.89
CA SER A 41 -3.33 -2.27 -13.98
C SER A 41 -3.37 -1.26 -12.84
N VAL A 42 -4.54 -0.64 -12.61
CA VAL A 42 -4.73 0.33 -11.53
C VAL A 42 -4.47 -0.30 -10.15
N ARG A 43 -4.91 -1.54 -9.93
CA ARG A 43 -4.65 -2.25 -8.66
C ARG A 43 -3.16 -2.51 -8.46
N ASP A 44 -2.46 -2.92 -9.50
CA ASP A 44 -1.03 -3.20 -9.45
C ASP A 44 -0.24 -1.89 -9.21
N GLU A 45 -0.67 -0.77 -9.81
CA GLU A 45 -0.12 0.58 -9.56
C GLU A 45 -0.29 1.00 -8.09
N ILE A 46 -1.50 0.86 -7.53
CA ILE A 46 -1.77 1.18 -6.11
C ILE A 46 -0.89 0.33 -5.19
N ALA A 47 -0.82 -0.99 -5.43
CA ALA A 47 -0.02 -1.88 -4.61
C ALA A 47 1.49 -1.54 -4.69
N GLN A 48 1.96 -1.05 -5.84
CA GLN A 48 3.34 -0.61 -6.00
C GLN A 48 3.62 0.70 -5.26
N GLU A 49 2.68 1.64 -5.28
CA GLU A 49 2.78 2.89 -4.54
C GLU A 49 2.79 2.66 -3.02
N GLU A 50 1.90 1.80 -2.51
CA GLU A 50 1.88 1.40 -1.09
C GLU A 50 3.21 0.77 -0.65
N ARG A 51 3.80 -0.08 -1.49
CA ARG A 51 5.13 -0.65 -1.22
C ARG A 51 6.23 0.40 -1.19
N ALA A 52 6.17 1.36 -2.11
CA ALA A 52 7.15 2.45 -2.17
C ALA A 52 7.05 3.35 -0.93
N ASP A 53 5.83 3.65 -0.46
CA ASP A 53 5.62 4.39 0.77
C ASP A 53 6.13 3.62 2.00
N LEU A 54 5.80 2.32 2.11
CA LEU A 54 6.32 1.46 3.18
C LEU A 54 7.86 1.46 3.22
N THR A 55 8.51 1.39 2.05
CA THR A 55 9.98 1.40 1.95
C THR A 55 10.55 2.71 2.51
N ARG A 56 9.95 3.86 2.15
CA ARG A 56 10.36 5.16 2.68
C ARG A 56 10.21 5.24 4.20
N GLN A 57 9.10 4.73 4.74
CA GLN A 57 8.90 4.71 6.20
C GLN A 57 9.94 3.84 6.91
N LEU A 58 10.27 2.67 6.37
CA LEU A 58 11.34 1.82 6.92
C LEU A 58 12.68 2.53 6.94
N ASP A 59 13.03 3.25 5.86
CA ASP A 59 14.27 4.00 5.78
C ASP A 59 14.31 5.19 6.75
N ASN A 60 13.18 5.87 6.95
CA ASN A 60 13.05 6.93 7.94
C ASN A 60 13.26 6.39 9.37
N VAL A 61 12.54 5.33 9.74
CA VAL A 61 12.65 4.70 11.07
C VAL A 61 14.07 4.20 11.32
N TYR A 62 14.69 3.55 10.33
CA TYR A 62 16.06 3.08 10.44
C TYR A 62 17.07 4.23 10.58
N SER A 63 16.86 5.34 9.88
CA SER A 63 17.70 6.54 9.98
C SER A 63 17.55 7.23 11.35
N CYS A 64 16.34 7.29 11.89
CA CYS A 64 16.08 7.76 13.25
C CYS A 64 16.81 6.88 14.28
N LEU A 65 16.67 5.55 14.19
CA LEU A 65 17.37 4.63 15.08
C LEU A 65 18.89 4.85 15.05
N LYS A 66 19.49 4.91 13.86
CA LYS A 66 20.93 5.18 13.71
C LYS A 66 21.35 6.51 14.32
N THR A 67 20.51 7.53 14.20
CA THR A 67 20.79 8.86 14.73
C THR A 67 20.75 8.84 16.26
N GLU A 68 19.74 8.19 16.85
CA GLU A 68 19.64 8.08 18.31
C GLU A 68 20.77 7.25 18.93
N LEU A 69 21.17 6.14 18.30
CA LEU A 69 22.32 5.35 18.75
C LEU A 69 23.63 6.16 18.73
N LYS A 70 23.83 6.99 17.69
CA LYS A 70 25.00 7.89 17.62
C LYS A 70 24.94 8.99 18.68
N ARG A 71 23.76 9.52 18.96
CA ARG A 71 23.55 10.60 19.95
C ARG A 71 23.76 10.11 21.38
N SER A 72 23.27 8.92 21.71
CA SER A 72 23.41 8.34 23.04
C SER A 72 24.83 7.82 23.31
N GLY A 73 25.62 7.58 22.25
CA GLY A 73 26.94 6.94 22.36
C GLY A 73 26.84 5.45 22.74
N CYS A 74 25.64 4.88 22.67
CA CYS A 74 25.38 3.47 22.95
C CYS A 74 25.10 2.71 21.64
N ASN A 75 25.58 1.47 21.58
CA ASN A 75 25.32 0.59 20.44
C ASN A 75 23.95 -0.11 20.52
N HIS A 76 23.12 0.29 21.48
CA HIS A 76 21.78 -0.27 21.68
C HIS A 76 20.83 0.77 22.28
N ILE A 77 19.53 0.59 22.04
CA ILE A 77 18.44 1.40 22.63
C ILE A 77 17.32 0.48 23.11
N GLY A 78 16.56 0.85 24.14
CA GLY A 78 15.43 0.06 24.60
C GLY A 78 14.35 -0.09 23.51
N PHE A 79 13.83 -1.30 23.31
CA PHE A 79 12.77 -1.54 22.32
C PHE A 79 11.52 -0.68 22.61
N TYR A 80 11.09 -0.62 23.87
CA TYR A 80 9.94 0.17 24.27
C TYR A 80 10.22 1.67 24.19
N GLU A 81 11.43 2.09 24.55
CA GLU A 81 11.85 3.49 24.47
C GLU A 81 11.79 4.01 23.03
N PHE A 82 12.19 3.18 22.06
CA PHE A 82 12.16 3.55 20.65
C PHE A 82 10.74 3.49 20.04
N CYS A 83 9.95 2.49 20.41
CA CYS A 83 8.66 2.24 19.76
C CYS A 83 7.48 3.01 20.36
N LEU A 84 7.48 3.27 21.68
CA LEU A 84 6.33 3.87 22.36
C LEU A 84 6.20 5.35 22.04
N HIS A 85 5.05 5.73 21.48
CA HIS A 85 4.69 7.14 21.34
C HIS A 85 3.93 7.60 22.59
N PRO A 86 4.25 8.79 23.16
CA PRO A 86 3.78 9.18 24.50
C PRO A 86 2.27 9.36 24.63
N THR A 87 1.58 9.67 23.52
CA THR A 87 0.15 10.03 23.53
C THR A 87 -0.68 9.34 22.46
N ASP A 88 -0.07 8.50 21.62
CA ASP A 88 -0.73 7.93 20.44
C ASP A 88 -0.40 6.44 20.31
N PHE A 89 -1.39 5.62 20.65
CA PHE A 89 -1.23 4.16 20.58
C PHE A 89 -1.13 3.65 19.14
N ALA A 90 -1.82 4.27 18.18
CA ALA A 90 -1.76 3.83 16.78
C ALA A 90 -0.33 4.01 16.23
N ARG A 91 0.30 5.16 16.50
CA ARG A 91 1.72 5.39 16.16
C ARG A 91 2.65 4.40 16.83
N THR A 92 2.36 4.00 18.07
CA THR A 92 3.14 2.95 18.75
C THR A 92 3.08 1.63 17.97
N VAL A 93 1.88 1.24 17.53
CA VAL A 93 1.70 0.02 16.73
C VAL A 93 2.40 0.13 15.37
N GLU A 94 2.34 1.30 14.71
CA GLU A 94 3.07 1.57 13.46
C GLU A 94 4.59 1.47 13.66
N ASN A 95 5.14 2.06 14.71
CA ASN A 95 6.56 1.96 15.04
C ASN A 95 6.99 0.50 15.24
N ILE A 96 6.21 -0.27 16.00
CA ILE A 96 6.46 -1.72 16.21
C ILE A 96 6.39 -2.47 14.88
N PHE A 97 5.41 -2.15 14.04
CA PHE A 97 5.26 -2.72 12.71
C PHE A 97 6.51 -2.47 11.86
N TYR A 98 6.99 -1.23 11.74
CA TYR A 98 8.21 -0.92 10.99
C TYR A 98 9.44 -1.63 11.55
N VAL A 99 9.62 -1.64 12.88
CA VAL A 99 10.74 -2.34 13.52
C VAL A 99 10.69 -3.85 13.24
N SER A 100 9.51 -4.46 13.24
CA SER A 100 9.36 -5.89 12.91
C SER A 100 9.85 -6.22 11.50
N PHE A 101 9.66 -5.32 10.53
CA PHE A 101 10.17 -5.46 9.17
C PHE A 101 11.69 -5.28 9.11
N LEU A 102 12.22 -4.29 9.83
CA LEU A 102 13.68 -4.09 9.92
C LEU A 102 14.38 -5.31 10.53
N VAL A 103 13.77 -5.95 11.52
CA VAL A 103 14.27 -7.20 12.12
C VAL A 103 14.16 -8.37 11.14
N LYS A 104 13.02 -8.50 10.44
CA LYS A 104 12.82 -9.53 9.41
C LYS A 104 13.86 -9.43 8.29
N GLU A 105 14.25 -8.22 7.89
CA GLU A 105 15.28 -7.95 6.88
C GLU A 105 16.71 -7.99 7.44
N ALA A 106 16.90 -8.36 8.72
CA ALA A 106 18.18 -8.36 9.43
C ALA A 106 18.93 -7.01 9.41
N ARG A 107 18.22 -5.90 9.21
CA ARG A 107 18.75 -4.53 9.28
C ARG A 107 18.97 -4.07 10.72
N VAL A 108 18.17 -4.62 11.64
CA VAL A 108 18.20 -4.35 13.09
C VAL A 108 18.08 -5.68 13.82
N ARG A 109 18.74 -5.83 14.96
CA ARG A 109 18.65 -6.99 15.83
C ARG A 109 17.99 -6.62 17.15
N ILE A 110 17.13 -7.51 17.64
CA ILE A 110 16.64 -7.45 19.02
C ILE A 110 17.56 -8.33 19.87
N VAL A 111 18.17 -7.73 20.90
CA VAL A 111 18.99 -8.41 21.90
C VAL A 111 18.27 -8.34 23.24
N ARG A 112 18.27 -9.44 23.99
CA ARG A 112 17.78 -9.45 25.37
C ARG A 112 18.97 -9.71 26.30
N PRO A 113 19.34 -8.76 27.17
CA PRO A 113 20.32 -9.01 28.23
C PRO A 113 19.72 -9.95 29.28
N ASP A 114 20.56 -10.71 29.99
CA ASP A 114 20.17 -11.81 30.89
C ASP A 114 19.09 -11.47 31.95
N SER A 115 18.94 -10.19 32.30
CA SER A 115 17.91 -9.69 33.23
C SER A 115 17.21 -8.42 32.73
N GLY A 116 17.36 -8.08 31.44
CA GLY A 116 16.93 -6.79 30.90
C GLY A 116 15.73 -6.87 29.96
N LEU A 117 15.14 -5.69 29.71
CA LEU A 117 14.16 -5.52 28.65
C LEU A 117 14.82 -5.69 27.27
N PRO A 118 14.07 -6.03 26.21
CA PRO A 118 14.60 -6.12 24.85
C PRO A 118 15.20 -4.80 24.39
N GLN A 119 16.32 -4.87 23.68
CA GLN A 119 17.05 -3.74 23.14
C GLN A 119 17.27 -3.91 21.63
N LEU A 120 17.25 -2.80 20.89
CA LEU A 120 17.54 -2.72 19.46
C LEU A 120 19.00 -2.34 19.25
N GLY A 121 19.68 -3.00 18.32
CA GLY A 121 21.04 -2.67 17.88
C GLY A 121 21.45 -3.39 16.60
#